data_AF-A0AAW3BNE5-F1
#
_entry.id   AF-A0AAW3BNE5-F1
#
_cell.length_a   1.000
_cell.length_b   1.000
_cell.length_c   1.000
_cell.angle_alpha   90.00
_cell.angle_beta   90.00
_cell.angle_gamma   90.00
#
_symmetry.space_group_name_H-M   'P 1'
#
loop_
_entity.id
_entity.type
_entity.pdbx_description
1 polymer ?
#
loop_
_entity_poly.entity_id
_entity_poly.type
_entity_poly.pdbx_seq_one_letter_code
_entity_poly.pdbx_strand_id
1 'polypeptide(L)'
;MGRSNNQRRRTCKARGQPFIPKVVKSKVRNENRRMKIMASKKDPRLHKKLSYDKVQTKSGKITKRKFQSGGYNHSGKLGKAAGVKRNAAKGRTK
;
A
#
# COMPACT_ATOMS: atom_id res chain seq x y z
N MET A 1 0.21 8.58 14.93
CA MET A 1 0.72 9.98 14.89
C MET A 1 2.08 10.02 15.58
N GLY A 2 3.08 10.73 15.03
CA GLY A 2 4.44 10.75 15.59
C GLY A 2 4.63 11.75 16.75
N ARG A 3 5.79 11.66 17.43
CA ARG A 3 6.18 12.49 18.59
C ARG A 3 6.09 14.00 18.33
N SER A 4 5.74 14.77 19.36
CA SER A 4 5.66 16.24 19.32
C SER A 4 7.04 16.90 19.26
N ASN A 5 7.12 18.19 18.89
CA ASN A 5 8.38 18.92 18.86
C ASN A 5 9.04 19.01 20.25
N ASN A 6 8.25 19.13 21.32
CA ASN A 6 8.78 19.13 22.69
C ASN A 6 9.38 17.77 23.07
N GLN A 7 8.72 16.66 22.70
CA GLN A 7 9.25 15.31 22.94
C GLN A 7 10.55 15.06 22.16
N ARG A 8 10.64 15.54 20.91
CA ARG A 8 11.84 15.45 20.08
C ARG A 8 12.97 16.32 20.66
N ARG A 9 12.68 17.55 21.10
CA ARG A 9 13.66 18.45 21.73
C ARG A 9 14.30 17.82 22.97
N ARG A 10 13.49 17.25 23.87
CA ARG A 10 14.00 16.54 25.06
C ARG A 10 14.91 15.36 24.68
N THR A 11 14.53 14.59 23.67
CA THR A 11 15.31 13.44 23.20
C THR A 11 16.62 13.86 22.54
N CYS A 12 16.61 14.92 21.72
CA CYS A 12 17.82 15.48 21.11
C CYS A 12 18.78 16.00 22.18
N LYS A 13 18.27 16.75 23.18
CA LYS A 13 19.05 17.21 24.34
C LYS A 13 19.69 16.06 25.10
N ALA A 14 18.91 15.01 25.41
CA ALA A 14 19.42 13.82 26.10
C ALA A 14 20.48 13.04 25.31
N ARG A 15 20.52 13.21 23.99
CA ARG A 15 21.48 12.53 23.09
C ARG A 15 22.65 13.42 22.65
N GLY A 16 22.70 14.67 23.10
CA GLY A 16 23.72 15.64 22.64
C GLY A 16 23.62 15.98 21.15
N GLN A 17 22.45 15.80 20.52
CA GLN A 17 22.25 16.02 19.08
C GLN A 17 21.51 17.34 18.83
N PRO A 18 21.78 18.03 17.71
CA PRO A 18 21.06 19.24 17.34
C PRO A 18 19.57 18.93 17.10
N PHE A 19 18.70 19.80 17.60
CA PHE A 19 17.25 19.65 17.44
C PHE A 19 16.80 20.16 16.07
N ILE A 20 16.38 19.25 15.20
CA ILE A 20 15.72 19.59 13.92
C ILE A 20 14.20 19.57 14.11
N PRO A 21 13.52 20.73 14.09
CA PRO A 21 12.09 20.79 14.31
C PRO A 21 11.32 20.02 13.23
N LYS A 22 10.24 19.36 13.64
CA LYS A 22 9.29 18.82 12.67
C LYS A 22 8.65 20.02 11.96
N VAL A 23 8.76 20.05 10.64
CA VAL A 23 8.04 21.02 9.82
C VAL A 23 6.54 20.84 10.05
N VAL A 24 5.92 21.87 10.62
CA VAL A 24 4.46 21.97 10.64
C VAL A 24 4.05 22.20 9.19
N LYS A 25 3.11 21.39 8.67
CA LYS A 25 2.55 21.68 7.36
C LYS A 25 1.91 23.07 7.46
N SER A 26 2.35 24.01 6.62
CA SER A 26 1.78 25.36 6.60
C SER A 26 0.26 25.29 6.42
N LYS A 27 -0.47 26.30 6.93
CA LYS A 27 -1.93 26.40 6.74
C LYS A 27 -2.30 26.18 5.26
N VAL A 28 -1.57 26.85 4.38
CA VAL A 28 -1.66 26.70 2.91
C VAL A 28 -1.48 25.26 2.44
N ARG A 29 -0.46 24.52 2.91
CA ARG A 29 -0.28 23.11 2.52
C ARG A 29 -1.40 22.20 3.04
N ASN A 30 -1.92 22.46 4.23
CA ASN A 30 -3.04 21.70 4.77
C ASN A 30 -4.34 21.99 4.01
N GLU A 31 -4.58 23.24 3.67
CA GLU A 31 -5.73 23.68 2.88
C GLU A 31 -5.68 23.11 1.46
N ASN A 32 -4.54 23.22 0.77
CA ASN A 32 -4.32 22.60 -0.53
C ASN A 32 -4.54 21.08 -0.49
N ARG A 33 -4.11 20.41 0.58
CA ARG A 33 -4.36 18.97 0.75
C ARG A 33 -5.85 18.69 0.95
N ARG A 34 -6.55 19.50 1.76
CA ARG A 34 -8.00 19.37 1.98
C ARG A 34 -8.76 19.56 0.67
N MET A 35 -8.43 20.59 -0.11
CA MET A 35 -9.02 20.85 -1.41
C MET A 35 -8.80 19.70 -2.40
N LYS A 36 -7.59 19.17 -2.51
CA LYS A 36 -7.30 17.99 -3.36
C LYS A 36 -8.11 16.76 -2.95
N ILE A 37 -8.27 16.53 -1.64
CA ILE A 37 -9.09 15.43 -1.14
C ILE A 37 -10.57 15.66 -1.49
N MET A 38 -11.11 16.86 -1.29
CA MET A 38 -12.50 17.17 -1.65
C MET A 38 -12.75 17.06 -3.16
N ALA A 39 -11.83 17.57 -3.98
CA ALA A 39 -11.90 17.42 -5.44
C ALA A 39 -11.89 15.95 -5.85
N SER A 40 -11.02 15.13 -5.24
CA SER A 40 -10.99 13.69 -5.51
C SER A 40 -12.28 12.99 -5.12
N LYS A 41 -12.92 13.39 -4.00
CA LYS A 41 -14.23 12.87 -3.54
C LYS A 41 -15.40 13.25 -4.43
N LYS A 42 -15.32 14.42 -5.07
CA LYS A 42 -16.34 14.91 -5.99
C LYS A 42 -16.30 14.20 -7.34
N ASP A 43 -15.15 13.63 -7.74
CA ASP A 43 -15.06 12.86 -8.98
C ASP A 43 -15.69 11.46 -8.80
N PRO A 44 -16.87 11.20 -9.40
CA PRO A 44 -17.54 9.92 -9.23
C PRO A 44 -16.77 8.76 -9.89
N ARG A 45 -15.80 9.02 -10.76
CA ARG A 45 -14.96 7.97 -11.39
C ARG A 45 -13.94 7.38 -10.43
N LEU A 46 -13.51 8.15 -9.42
CA LEU A 46 -12.54 7.73 -8.41
C LEU A 46 -13.19 7.04 -7.20
N HIS A 47 -14.50 7.25 -6.98
CA HIS A 47 -15.24 6.76 -5.81
C HIS A 47 -16.31 5.71 -6.15
N LYS A 48 -16.58 5.46 -7.43
CA LYS A 48 -17.46 4.35 -7.82
C LYS A 48 -16.81 3.06 -7.32
N LYS A 49 -17.53 2.30 -6.49
CA LYS A 49 -17.12 0.93 -6.15
C LYS A 49 -16.85 0.21 -7.46
N LEU A 50 -15.59 -0.12 -7.71
CA LEU A 50 -15.23 -0.91 -8.88
C LEU A 50 -15.90 -2.27 -8.73
N SER A 51 -16.43 -2.78 -9.84
CA SER A 51 -16.83 -4.18 -9.91
C SER A 51 -15.65 -5.08 -9.55
N TYR A 52 -15.92 -6.25 -8.97
CA TYR A 52 -14.89 -7.14 -8.42
C TYR A 52 -13.77 -7.49 -9.42
N ASP A 53 -14.12 -7.56 -10.70
CA ASP A 53 -13.26 -7.81 -11.85
C ASP A 53 -12.36 -6.63 -12.25
N LYS A 54 -12.44 -5.47 -11.59
CA LYS A 54 -11.66 -4.26 -11.93
C LYS A 54 -10.76 -3.81 -10.79
N VAL A 55 -9.58 -3.28 -11.14
CA VAL A 55 -8.57 -2.74 -10.22
C VAL A 55 -8.04 -1.42 -10.76
N GLN A 56 -7.88 -0.45 -9.86
CA GLN A 56 -7.23 0.82 -10.16
C GLN A 56 -5.71 0.70 -9.95
N THR A 57 -4.96 1.07 -10.99
CA THR A 57 -3.49 1.13 -10.94
C THR A 57 -3.00 2.37 -10.18
N LYS A 58 -1.72 2.39 -9.78
CA LYS A 58 -1.12 3.54 -9.06
C LYS A 58 -1.19 4.86 -9.85
N SER A 59 -1.29 4.80 -11.18
CA SER A 59 -1.46 5.95 -12.07
C SER A 59 -2.92 6.36 -12.27
N GLY A 60 -3.88 5.71 -11.61
CA GLY A 60 -5.30 6.01 -11.68
C GLY A 60 -6.06 5.30 -12.80
N LYS A 61 -5.39 4.60 -13.73
CA LYS A 61 -6.03 3.83 -14.81
C LYS A 61 -6.77 2.60 -14.25
N ILE A 62 -7.99 2.35 -14.72
CA ILE A 62 -8.79 1.18 -14.36
C ILE A 62 -8.46 0.04 -15.32
N THR A 63 -8.10 -1.13 -14.79
CA THR A 63 -7.75 -2.33 -15.56
C THR A 63 -8.55 -3.54 -15.07
N LYS A 64 -8.74 -4.55 -15.93
CA LYS A 64 -9.33 -5.82 -15.50
C LYS A 64 -8.37 -6.53 -14.55
N ARG A 65 -8.88 -7.04 -13.43
CA ARG A 65 -8.15 -7.85 -12.46
C ARG A 65 -7.69 -9.12 -13.17
N LYS A 66 -6.38 -9.34 -13.21
CA LYS A 66 -5.80 -10.60 -13.67
C LYS A 66 -5.95 -11.61 -12.53
N PHE A 67 -6.96 -12.48 -12.60
CA PHE A 67 -7.04 -13.63 -11.72
C PHE A 67 -5.96 -14.62 -12.17
N GLN A 68 -5.02 -14.94 -11.29
CA GLN A 68 -4.16 -16.11 -11.48
C GLN A 68 -5.09 -17.32 -11.39
N SER A 69 -5.26 -18.07 -12.48
CA SER A 69 -5.97 -19.34 -12.40
C SER A 69 -5.19 -20.23 -11.45
N GLY A 70 -5.78 -20.51 -10.29
CA GLY A 70 -5.17 -21.35 -9.28
C GLY A 70 -5.12 -22.80 -9.77
N GLY A 71 -4.15 -23.15 -10.62
CA GLY A 71 -3.73 -24.52 -10.91
C GLY A 71 -4.78 -25.54 -11.37
N TYR A 72 -6.02 -25.15 -11.67
CA TYR A 72 -7.03 -26.07 -12.17
C TYR A 72 -6.84 -26.28 -13.67
N ASN A 73 -6.32 -27.45 -14.01
CA ASN A 73 -6.55 -28.09 -15.30
C ASN A 73 -8.07 -28.34 -15.49
N HIS A 74 -8.54 -28.42 -16.74
CA HIS A 74 -9.95 -28.58 -17.14
C HIS A 74 -10.70 -29.78 -16.50
N SER A 75 -10.01 -30.60 -15.69
CA SER A 75 -10.54 -31.76 -14.97
C SER A 75 -10.84 -31.50 -13.48
N GLY A 76 -10.70 -30.28 -12.97
CA GLY A 76 -11.11 -29.90 -11.61
C GLY A 76 -10.30 -30.53 -10.47
N LYS A 77 -9.24 -31.30 -10.77
CA LYS A 77 -8.31 -31.80 -9.75
C LYS A 77 -7.37 -30.68 -9.32
N LEU A 78 -7.03 -30.62 -8.02
CA LEU A 78 -6.01 -29.74 -7.46
C LEU A 78 -4.66 -30.06 -8.09
N GLY A 79 -4.41 -29.50 -9.28
CA GLY A 79 -3.13 -29.54 -9.94
C GLY A 79 -2.14 -28.80 -9.06
N LYS A 80 -1.31 -29.56 -8.32
CA LYS A 80 -0.10 -29.04 -7.67
C LYS A 80 0.61 -28.18 -8.69
N ALA A 81 0.51 -26.85 -8.54
CA ALA A 81 1.12 -25.90 -9.45
C ALA A 81 2.59 -26.30 -9.59
N ALA A 82 3.12 -26.29 -10.81
CA ALA A 82 4.47 -26.81 -11.13
C ALA A 82 5.58 -26.20 -10.24
N GLY A 83 5.34 -25.06 -9.57
CA GLY A 83 6.22 -24.46 -8.58
C GLY A 83 6.20 -25.10 -7.17
N VAL A 84 5.14 -25.80 -6.76
CA VAL A 84 5.00 -26.39 -5.41
C VAL A 84 5.88 -27.64 -5.25
N LYS A 85 6.14 -28.39 -6.33
CA LYS A 85 7.02 -29.58 -6.28
C LYS A 85 8.51 -29.23 -6.12
N ARG A 86 8.96 -28.02 -6.49
CA ARG A 86 10.38 -27.64 -6.36
C ARG A 86 10.83 -27.45 -4.90
N ASN A 87 9.92 -27.10 -3.99
CA ASN A 87 10.25 -26.94 -2.57
C ASN A 87 10.20 -28.26 -1.78
N ALA A 88 9.52 -29.30 -2.29
CA ALA A 88 9.50 -30.61 -1.66
C ALA A 88 10.82 -31.40 -1.87
N ALA A 89 11.59 -31.09 -2.93
CA ALA A 89 12.83 -31.79 -3.25
C ALA A 89 14.04 -31.37 -2.39
N LYS A 90 13.98 -30.21 -1.70
CA LYS A 90 15.08 -29.71 -0.86
C LYS A 90 15.03 -30.17 0.60
N GLY A 91 14.02 -30.96 0.99
CA GLY A 91 13.81 -31.37 2.38
C GLY A 91 14.21 -32.80 2.72
N ARG A 92 14.90 -33.54 1.83
CA ARG A 92 15.27 -34.94 2.07
C ARG A 92 16.76 -35.18 1.79
N THR A 93 17.60 -34.65 2.68
CA THR A 93 19.00 -35.08 2.80
C THR A 93 19.35 -35.21 4.28
N LYS A 94 19.71 -36.45 4.64
CA LYS A 94 20.15 -37.01 5.93
C LYS A 94 19.09 -37.12 7.01
#